data_AF-A0A5R9Q0U0-F1
#
_entry.id   AF-A0A5R9Q0U0-F1
#
_cell.length_a   1.000
_cell.length_b   1.000
_cell.length_c   1.000
_cell.angle_alpha   90.00
_cell.angle_beta   90.00
_cell.angle_gamma   90.00
#
_symmetry.space_group_name_H-M   'P 1'
#
loop_
_entity.id
_entity.type
_entity.pdbx_description
1 polymer ?
#
loop_
_entity_poly.entity_id
_entity_poly.type
_entity_poly.pdbx_seq_one_letter_code
_entity_poly.pdbx_strand_id
1 'polypeptide(L)'
;MEKVAVSNSERELQYITWHAYLALVMGLLFCSASLEPFLDFQSSKALTFVYGIAKFGLSVYFIYLMCKVVTTMSSIKKRNFWTASFEDEYLNHLNLLGFKWSFHSVIFTLSPFLFSNISSLISESFPADSISAKALATLVVGVMFVCYALPVLYGLNKSDE
;
A
#
# COMPACT_ATOMS: atom_id res chain seq x y z
N MET A 1 31.78 25.00 -3.80
CA MET A 1 30.91 23.93 -4.31
C MET A 1 29.51 24.49 -4.40
N GLU A 2 29.10 24.84 -5.61
CA GLU A 2 27.75 25.34 -5.90
C GLU A 2 26.77 24.19 -5.68
N LYS A 3 25.82 24.34 -4.74
CA LYS A 3 24.74 23.38 -4.58
C LYS A 3 23.88 23.50 -5.83
N VAL A 4 24.04 22.56 -6.78
CA VAL A 4 23.12 22.41 -7.90
C VAL A 4 21.72 22.26 -7.30
N ALA A 5 20.86 23.23 -7.58
CA ALA A 5 19.50 23.23 -7.07
C ALA A 5 18.74 22.07 -7.72
N VAL A 6 18.32 21.10 -6.91
CA VAL A 6 17.47 19.99 -7.36
C VAL A 6 16.19 20.58 -7.96
N SER A 7 15.87 20.17 -9.18
CA SER A 7 14.71 20.67 -9.91
C SER A 7 13.41 20.31 -9.16
N ASN A 8 12.30 20.99 -9.48
CA ASN A 8 11.04 20.66 -8.82
C ASN A 8 10.53 19.26 -9.22
N SER A 9 10.69 18.88 -10.50
CA SER A 9 10.32 17.54 -11.00
C SER A 9 11.12 16.44 -10.29
N GLU A 10 12.43 16.60 -10.08
CA GLU A 10 13.24 15.63 -9.32
C GLU A 10 12.77 15.46 -7.86
N ARG A 11 12.33 16.54 -7.21
CA ARG A 11 11.78 16.47 -5.85
C ARG A 11 10.43 15.76 -5.81
N GLU A 12 9.57 16.04 -6.78
CA GLU A 12 8.28 15.36 -6.93
C GLU A 12 8.48 13.86 -7.23
N LEU A 13 9.43 13.52 -8.10
CA LEU A 13 9.81 12.14 -8.42
C LEU A 13 10.31 11.39 -7.18
N GLN A 14 11.22 11.99 -6.40
CA GLN A 14 11.69 11.38 -5.16
C GLN A 14 10.54 11.16 -4.18
N TYR A 15 9.65 12.13 -4.02
CA TYR A 15 8.54 12.02 -3.11
C TYR A 15 7.56 10.91 -3.50
N ILE A 16 7.10 10.89 -4.75
CA ILE A 16 6.14 9.86 -5.20
C ILE A 16 6.76 8.46 -5.13
N THR A 17 8.07 8.34 -5.39
CA THR A 17 8.81 7.09 -5.20
C THR A 17 8.78 6.63 -3.74
N TRP A 18 9.21 7.48 -2.80
CA TRP A 18 9.20 7.14 -1.38
C TRP A 18 7.79 6.88 -0.85
N HIS A 19 6.82 7.65 -1.32
CA HIS A 19 5.41 7.49 -0.96
C HIS A 19 4.84 6.16 -1.46
N ALA A 20 5.17 5.74 -2.69
CA ALA A 20 4.74 4.47 -3.25
C ALA A 20 5.38 3.27 -2.51
N TYR A 21 6.68 3.32 -2.20
CA TYR A 21 7.32 2.29 -1.36
C TYR A 21 6.70 2.21 0.04
N LEU A 22 6.43 3.37 0.65
CA LEU A 22 5.78 3.44 1.94
C LEU A 22 4.38 2.81 1.90
N ALA A 23 3.58 3.16 0.88
CA ALA A 23 2.27 2.57 0.66
C ALA A 23 2.38 1.04 0.51
N LEU A 24 3.33 0.54 -0.30
CA LEU A 24 3.54 -0.89 -0.47
C LEU A 24 3.80 -1.59 0.87
N VAL A 25 4.72 -1.05 1.68
CA VAL A 25 5.09 -1.63 2.97
C VAL A 25 3.93 -1.57 3.98
N MET A 26 3.19 -0.45 4.03
CA MET A 26 1.97 -0.36 4.84
C MET A 26 0.94 -1.40 4.41
N GLY A 27 0.74 -1.53 3.10
CA GLY A 27 -0.18 -2.51 2.52
C GLY A 27 0.17 -3.94 2.93
N LEU A 28 1.46 -4.31 2.83
CA LEU A 28 1.95 -5.62 3.26
C LEU A 28 1.77 -5.86 4.77
N LEU A 29 2.03 -4.87 5.62
CA LEU A 29 1.82 -4.98 7.06
C LEU A 29 0.34 -5.19 7.43
N PHE A 30 -0.57 -4.46 6.77
CA PHE A 30 -2.01 -4.62 7.00
C PHE A 30 -2.53 -5.95 6.46
N CYS A 31 -2.11 -6.36 5.26
CA CYS A 31 -2.44 -7.68 4.71
C CYS A 31 -1.91 -8.81 5.60
N SER A 32 -0.69 -8.70 6.15
CA SER A 32 -0.17 -9.72 7.05
C SER A 32 -0.96 -9.77 8.36
N ALA A 33 -1.31 -8.60 8.92
CA ALA A 33 -2.11 -8.50 10.14
C ALA A 33 -3.55 -9.02 9.97
N SER A 34 -4.15 -8.90 8.78
CA SER A 34 -5.48 -9.46 8.52
C SER A 34 -5.46 -10.97 8.34
N LEU A 35 -4.32 -11.54 7.91
CA LEU A 35 -4.14 -12.98 7.73
C LEU A 35 -3.76 -13.72 9.01
N GLU A 36 -3.22 -13.03 10.03
CA GLU A 36 -2.80 -13.63 11.31
C GLU A 36 -3.83 -14.54 11.99
N PRO A 37 -5.13 -14.21 12.04
CA PRO A 37 -6.14 -15.09 12.63
C PRO A 37 -6.35 -16.41 11.87
N PHE A 38 -6.00 -16.46 10.59
CA PHE A 38 -6.21 -17.62 9.70
C PHE A 38 -4.97 -18.50 9.58
N LEU A 39 -3.80 -17.95 9.87
CA LEU A 39 -2.55 -18.67 9.83
C LEU A 39 -2.35 -19.36 11.17
N ASP A 40 -2.47 -20.68 11.20
CA ASP A 40 -2.18 -21.51 12.37
C ASP A 40 -0.66 -21.59 12.64
N PHE A 41 -0.01 -20.44 12.78
CA PHE A 41 1.40 -20.33 13.11
C PHE A 41 1.69 -20.96 14.48
N GLN A 42 0.69 -21.07 15.36
CA GLN A 42 0.84 -21.67 16.69
C GLN A 42 1.17 -23.16 16.64
N SER A 43 0.79 -23.86 15.57
CA SER A 43 1.16 -25.26 15.35
C SER A 43 2.69 -25.47 15.21
N SER A 44 3.44 -24.46 14.78
CA SER A 44 4.89 -24.54 14.57
C SER A 44 5.64 -23.32 15.11
N LYS A 45 6.39 -23.53 16.20
CA LYS A 45 7.27 -22.51 16.81
C LYS A 45 8.26 -21.91 15.81
N ALA A 46 8.77 -22.73 14.88
CA ALA A 46 9.71 -22.27 13.85
C ALA A 46 9.04 -21.32 12.86
N LEU A 47 7.82 -21.64 12.39
CA LEU A 47 7.09 -20.76 11.47
C LEU A 47 6.69 -19.44 12.14
N THR A 48 6.22 -19.50 13.39
CA THR A 48 5.93 -18.28 14.17
C THR A 48 7.17 -17.38 14.29
N PHE A 49 8.33 -17.97 14.55
CA PHE A 49 9.59 -17.22 14.70
C PHE A 49 10.02 -16.56 13.39
N VAL A 50 10.00 -17.29 12.27
CA VAL A 50 10.37 -16.76 10.94
C VAL A 50 9.40 -15.64 10.52
N TYR A 51 8.10 -15.84 10.69
CA TYR A 51 7.09 -14.82 10.42
C TYR A 51 7.30 -13.57 11.28
N GLY A 52 7.60 -13.75 12.58
CA GLY A 52 7.90 -12.65 13.51
C GLY A 52 9.11 -11.83 13.07
N ILE A 53 10.20 -12.47 12.65
CA ILE A 53 11.39 -11.77 12.13
C ILE A 53 11.04 -10.99 10.86
N ALA A 54 10.32 -11.60 9.92
CA ALA A 54 9.93 -10.94 8.68
C ALA A 54 9.07 -9.70 8.94
N LYS A 55 8.06 -9.82 9.82
CA LYS A 55 7.20 -8.70 10.22
C LYS A 55 7.98 -7.61 10.94
N PHE A 56 8.93 -7.97 11.81
CA PHE A 56 9.80 -7.02 12.47
C PHE A 56 10.68 -6.25 11.47
N GLY A 57 11.33 -6.95 10.55
CA GLY A 57 12.13 -6.32 9.49
C GLY A 57 11.31 -5.36 8.64
N LEU A 58 10.09 -5.76 8.26
CA LEU A 58 9.15 -4.92 7.52
C LEU A 58 8.73 -3.67 8.31
N SER A 59 8.57 -3.80 9.62
CA SER A 59 8.21 -2.69 10.53
C SER A 59 9.37 -1.69 10.70
N VAL A 60 10.61 -2.18 10.77
CA VAL A 60 11.81 -1.32 10.78
C VAL A 60 11.93 -0.57 9.45
N TYR A 61 11.70 -1.26 8.33
CA TYR A 61 11.75 -0.65 7.01
C TYR A 61 10.64 0.39 6.80
N PHE A 62 9.45 0.14 7.35
CA PHE A 62 8.36 1.12 7.41
C PHE A 62 8.79 2.42 8.10
N ILE A 63 9.43 2.32 9.28
CA ILE A 63 9.91 3.51 10.02
C ILE A 63 10.95 4.27 9.19
N TYR A 64 11.87 3.56 8.54
CA TYR A 64 12.85 4.18 7.64
C TYR A 64 12.17 4.95 6.50
N LEU A 65 11.18 4.36 5.83
CA LEU A 65 10.45 4.99 4.73
C LEU A 65 9.61 6.18 5.21
N MET A 66 8.98 6.09 6.38
CA MET A 66 8.31 7.22 7.03
C MET A 66 9.25 8.40 7.18
N CYS A 67 10.46 8.17 7.73
CA CYS A 67 11.47 9.22 7.85
C CYS A 67 11.83 9.81 6.48
N LYS A 68 12.03 8.97 5.46
CA LYS A 68 12.31 9.44 4.09
C LYS A 68 11.20 10.33 3.54
N VAL A 69 9.95 9.87 3.59
CA VAL A 69 8.80 10.65 3.10
C VAL A 69 8.67 11.99 3.83
N VAL A 70 8.80 12.02 5.17
CA VAL A 70 8.75 13.26 5.94
C VAL A 70 9.89 14.21 5.57
N THR A 71 11.11 13.70 5.40
CA THR A 71 12.25 14.55 5.00
C THR A 71 12.06 15.13 3.60
N THR A 72 11.59 14.33 2.64
CA THR A 72 11.35 14.78 1.26
C THR A 72 10.15 15.72 1.16
N MET A 73 9.11 15.52 1.99
CA MET A 73 7.92 16.37 2.04
C MET A 73 8.26 17.84 2.30
N SER A 74 9.25 18.12 3.14
CA SER A 74 9.68 19.49 3.46
C SER A 74 10.11 20.30 2.22
N SER A 75 10.45 19.61 1.14
CA SER A 75 10.94 20.19 -0.11
C SER A 75 9.85 20.46 -1.16
N ILE A 76 8.60 20.03 -0.91
CA ILE A 76 7.45 20.18 -1.82
C ILE A 76 6.49 21.25 -1.30
N LYS A 77 5.78 21.93 -2.21
CA LYS A 77 4.71 22.87 -1.85
C LYS A 77 3.64 22.14 -1.01
N LYS A 78 3.35 22.67 0.19
CA LYS A 78 2.35 22.10 1.13
C LYS A 78 0.99 21.78 0.49
N ARG A 79 0.57 22.54 -0.53
CA ARG A 79 -0.69 22.29 -1.25
C ARG A 79 -0.65 20.98 -2.04
N ASN A 80 0.43 20.76 -2.79
CA ASN A 80 0.61 19.58 -3.64
C ASN A 80 0.61 18.28 -2.82
N PHE A 81 1.06 18.35 -1.56
CA PHE A 81 0.98 17.25 -0.60
C PHE A 81 -0.47 16.84 -0.29
N TRP A 82 -1.34 17.79 0.08
CA TRP A 82 -2.73 17.47 0.47
C TRP A 82 -3.62 17.12 -0.72
N THR A 83 -3.37 17.76 -1.86
CA THR A 83 -4.16 17.52 -3.08
C THR A 83 -3.63 16.35 -3.90
N ALA A 84 -2.46 15.80 -3.53
CA ALA A 84 -1.71 14.83 -4.33
C ALA A 84 -1.61 15.24 -5.82
N SER A 85 -1.45 16.55 -6.06
CA SER A 85 -1.38 17.13 -7.40
C SER A 85 0.06 17.49 -7.67
N PHE A 86 0.68 16.78 -8.60
CA PHE A 86 2.04 17.04 -9.05
C PHE A 86 2.04 18.08 -10.18
N GLU A 87 3.10 18.89 -10.25
CA GLU A 87 3.31 19.80 -11.38
C GLU A 87 3.74 19.02 -12.63
N ASP A 88 4.48 17.94 -12.42
CA ASP A 88 4.82 17.00 -13.48
C ASP A 88 3.58 16.19 -13.92
N GLU A 89 3.22 16.30 -15.20
CA GLU A 89 2.04 15.65 -15.77
C GLU A 89 2.12 14.12 -15.70
N TYR A 90 3.31 13.56 -15.90
CA TYR A 90 3.53 12.11 -15.85
C TYR A 90 3.38 11.58 -14.42
N LEU A 91 4.01 12.25 -13.45
CA LEU A 91 3.87 11.86 -12.04
C LEU A 91 2.43 12.00 -11.54
N ASN A 92 1.73 13.04 -12.00
CA ASN A 92 0.30 13.22 -11.70
C ASN A 92 -0.55 12.11 -12.32
N HIS A 93 -0.26 11.71 -13.56
CA HIS A 93 -0.92 10.58 -14.21
C HIS A 93 -0.72 9.27 -13.43
N LEU A 94 0.52 8.95 -13.02
CA LEU A 94 0.82 7.76 -12.23
C LEU A 94 0.08 7.76 -10.89
N ASN A 95 0.07 8.90 -10.19
CA ASN A 95 -0.64 9.03 -8.93
C ASN A 95 -2.15 8.79 -9.08
N LEU A 96 -2.77 9.36 -10.13
CA LEU A 96 -4.19 9.13 -10.45
C LEU A 96 -4.47 7.67 -10.83
N LEU A 97 -3.56 7.03 -11.55
CA LEU A 97 -3.66 5.61 -11.87
C LEU A 97 -3.64 4.76 -10.59
N GLY A 98 -2.72 5.03 -9.66
CA GLY A 98 -2.68 4.39 -8.34
C GLY A 98 -3.98 4.55 -7.56
N PHE A 99 -4.55 5.76 -7.50
CA PHE A 99 -5.84 5.98 -6.85
C PHE A 99 -6.98 5.19 -7.50
N LYS A 100 -7.04 5.14 -8.84
CA LYS A 100 -8.05 4.36 -9.55
C LYS A 100 -7.94 2.88 -9.21
N TRP A 101 -6.73 2.31 -9.23
CA TRP A 101 -6.53 0.90 -8.91
C TRP A 101 -6.89 0.59 -7.45
N SER A 102 -6.49 1.46 -6.52
CA SER A 102 -6.85 1.37 -5.11
C SER A 102 -8.38 1.38 -4.89
N PHE A 103 -9.09 2.26 -5.60
CA PHE A 103 -10.56 2.31 -5.51
C PHE A 103 -11.24 1.03 -6.04
N HIS A 104 -10.83 0.55 -7.22
CA HIS A 104 -11.42 -0.66 -7.81
C HIS A 104 -11.08 -1.90 -6.97
N SER A 105 -9.90 -1.96 -6.34
CA SER A 105 -9.52 -3.08 -5.50
C SER A 105 -10.37 -3.18 -4.22
N VAL A 106 -10.83 -2.05 -3.66
CA VAL A 106 -11.80 -2.06 -2.55
C VAL A 106 -13.09 -2.72 -2.99
N ILE A 107 -13.66 -2.29 -4.12
CA ILE A 107 -14.91 -2.85 -4.65
C ILE A 107 -14.73 -4.35 -4.88
N PHE A 108 -13.64 -4.76 -5.51
CA PHE A 108 -13.35 -6.15 -5.78
C PHE A 108 -13.20 -6.97 -4.49
N THR A 109 -12.46 -6.46 -3.51
CA THR A 109 -12.23 -7.13 -2.20
C THR A 109 -13.52 -7.26 -1.39
N LEU A 110 -14.40 -6.26 -1.45
CA LEU A 110 -15.68 -6.28 -0.75
C LEU A 110 -16.77 -7.06 -1.50
N SER A 111 -16.63 -7.27 -2.81
CA SER A 111 -17.66 -7.90 -3.65
C SER A 111 -18.12 -9.28 -3.14
N PRO A 112 -17.26 -10.19 -2.64
CA PRO A 112 -17.71 -11.48 -2.11
C PRO A 112 -18.59 -11.33 -0.86
N PHE A 113 -18.38 -10.27 -0.07
CA PHE A 113 -19.15 -9.98 1.15
C PHE A 113 -20.47 -9.28 0.85
N LEU A 114 -20.52 -8.47 -0.21
CA LEU A 114 -21.74 -7.77 -0.65
C LEU A 114 -22.69 -8.71 -1.41
N PHE A 115 -22.15 -9.68 -2.14
CA PHE A 115 -22.91 -10.60 -2.98
C PHE A 115 -22.98 -12.03 -2.45
N SER A 116 -22.54 -12.28 -1.22
CA SER A 116 -22.61 -13.59 -0.54
C SER A 116 -24.03 -14.17 -0.51
N ASN A 117 -25.06 -13.33 -0.51
CA ASN A 117 -26.47 -13.73 -0.54
C ASN A 117 -27.01 -14.08 -1.95
N ILE A 118 -26.23 -13.90 -3.02
CA ILE A 118 -26.70 -14.06 -4.41
C ILE A 118 -26.28 -15.41 -5.03
N SER A 119 -25.27 -16.09 -4.48
CA SER A 119 -24.76 -17.34 -5.05
C SER A 119 -24.50 -18.40 -3.98
N SER A 120 -25.20 -19.52 -4.07
CA SER A 120 -24.97 -20.71 -3.24
C SER A 120 -23.53 -21.26 -3.36
N LEU A 121 -22.84 -20.96 -4.47
CA LEU A 121 -21.44 -21.34 -4.70
C LEU A 121 -20.45 -20.51 -3.87
N ILE A 122 -20.79 -19.24 -3.61
CA ILE A 122 -19.94 -18.30 -2.85
C ILE A 122 -20.21 -18.45 -1.35
N SER A 123 -21.46 -18.68 -0.95
CA SER A 123 -21.84 -18.87 0.46
C SER A 123 -21.23 -20.10 1.12
N GLU A 124 -20.97 -21.18 0.37
CA GLU A 124 -20.30 -22.38 0.90
C GLU A 124 -18.77 -22.22 1.04
N SER A 125 -18.17 -21.34 0.22
CA SER A 125 -16.71 -21.17 0.14
C SER A 125 -16.17 -20.02 0.98
N PHE A 126 -17.00 -19.01 1.27
CA PHE A 126 -16.64 -17.87 2.11
C PHE A 126 -17.51 -17.87 3.37
N PRO A 127 -16.95 -18.23 4.54
CA PRO A 127 -17.66 -18.09 5.80
C PRO A 127 -17.72 -16.60 6.16
N ALA A 128 -18.65 -15.87 5.54
CA ALA A 128 -18.87 -14.46 5.81
C ALA A 128 -19.16 -14.20 7.31
N ASP A 129 -19.70 -15.19 8.00
CA ASP A 129 -20.04 -15.14 9.42
C ASP A 129 -18.84 -15.32 10.37
N SER A 130 -17.66 -15.73 9.88
CA SER A 130 -16.47 -15.99 10.73
C SER A 130 -15.43 -14.88 10.69
N ILE A 131 -15.53 -13.93 9.76
CA ILE A 131 -14.53 -12.86 9.59
C ILE A 131 -14.94 -11.64 10.40
N SER A 132 -14.12 -11.27 11.39
CA SER A 132 -14.37 -10.05 12.16
C SER A 132 -14.32 -8.80 11.27
N ALA A 133 -15.21 -7.83 11.53
CA ALA A 133 -15.20 -6.54 10.83
C ALA A 133 -13.83 -5.84 10.88
N LYS A 134 -13.09 -6.02 11.99
CA LYS A 134 -11.72 -5.53 12.14
C LYS A 134 -10.76 -6.18 11.13
N ALA A 135 -10.80 -7.50 10.97
CA ALA A 135 -9.94 -8.21 10.02
C ALA A 135 -10.27 -7.82 8.58
N LEU A 136 -11.55 -7.67 8.23
CA LEU A 136 -11.98 -7.21 6.92
C LEU A 136 -11.52 -5.78 6.64
N ALA A 137 -11.72 -4.85 7.56
CA ALA A 137 -11.26 -3.46 7.41
C ALA A 137 -9.74 -3.38 7.25
N THR A 138 -9.01 -4.18 8.04
CA THR A 138 -7.55 -4.28 7.95
C THR A 138 -7.12 -4.81 6.58
N LEU A 139 -7.77 -5.85 6.06
CA LEU A 139 -7.50 -6.39 4.72
C LEU A 139 -7.77 -5.37 3.62
N VAL A 140 -8.92 -4.69 3.66
CA VAL A 140 -9.31 -3.68 2.65
C VAL A 140 -8.29 -2.55 2.61
N VAL A 141 -7.90 -2.01 3.77
CA VAL A 141 -6.85 -0.97 3.85
C VAL A 141 -5.52 -1.49 3.31
N GLY A 142 -5.15 -2.74 3.62
CA GLY A 142 -3.93 -3.35 3.09
C GLY A 142 -3.93 -3.44 1.56
N VAL A 143 -5.01 -3.99 0.99
CA VAL A 143 -5.18 -4.12 -0.46
C VAL A 143 -5.22 -2.76 -1.16
N MET A 144 -5.86 -1.75 -0.57
CA MET A 144 -5.86 -0.38 -1.08
C MET A 144 -4.45 0.16 -1.27
N PHE A 145 -3.60 0.00 -0.27
CA PHE A 145 -2.24 0.52 -0.31
C PHE A 145 -1.34 -0.25 -1.29
N VAL A 146 -1.47 -1.59 -1.36
CA VAL A 146 -0.75 -2.39 -2.36
C VAL A 146 -1.16 -2.00 -3.78
N CYS A 147 -2.48 -1.90 -4.04
CA CYS A 147 -3.00 -1.57 -5.37
C CYS A 147 -2.73 -0.11 -5.77
N TYR A 148 -2.53 0.80 -4.82
CA TYR A 148 -1.99 2.12 -5.12
C TYR A 148 -0.51 2.03 -5.55
N ALA A 149 0.30 1.32 -4.76
CA ALA A 149 1.75 1.32 -4.94
C ALA A 149 2.22 0.62 -6.22
N LEU A 150 1.62 -0.52 -6.57
CA LEU A 150 2.06 -1.33 -7.71
C LEU A 150 2.07 -0.58 -9.06
N PRO A 151 0.97 0.04 -9.52
CA PRO A 151 0.98 0.78 -10.80
C PRO A 151 1.91 2.00 -10.78
N VAL A 152 2.05 2.67 -9.62
CA VAL A 152 2.97 3.80 -9.48
C VAL A 152 4.42 3.34 -9.64
N LEU A 153 4.85 2.34 -8.88
CA LEU A 153 6.23 1.81 -8.96
C LEU A 153 6.53 1.20 -10.33
N TYR A 154 5.57 0.50 -10.93
CA TYR A 154 5.72 -0.04 -12.28
C TYR A 154 5.92 1.07 -13.32
N GLY A 155 5.14 2.16 -13.24
CA GLY A 155 5.28 3.30 -14.12
C GLY A 155 6.63 4.01 -13.93
N LEU A 156 7.06 4.21 -12.69
CA LEU A 156 8.36 4.85 -12.39
C LEU A 156 9.53 4.04 -12.96
N ASN A 157 9.52 2.70 -12.83
CA ASN A 157 10.57 1.87 -13.40
C ASN A 157 10.60 1.92 -14.93
N LYS A 158 9.43 2.05 -15.59
CA LYS A 158 9.35 2.12 -17.05
C LYS A 158 9.87 3.45 -17.62
N SER A 159 9.84 4.55 -16.85
CA SER A 159 10.43 5.81 -17.30
C SER A 159 11.95 5.84 -17.22
N ASP A 160 12.57 4.91 -16.49
CA ASP A 160 14.02 4.80 -16.36
C ASP A 160 14.66 3.91 -17.46
N GLU A 161 13.85 3.23 -18.28
CA GLU A 161 14.25 2.44 -19.47
C GLU A 161 14.16 3.26 -20.77
#